data_AF-A0A069F0Q6-F1
#
_entry.id   AF-A0A069F0Q6-F1
#
_cell.length_a   1.000
_cell.length_b   1.000
_cell.length_c   1.000
_cell.angle_alpha   90.00
_cell.angle_beta   90.00
_cell.angle_gamma   90.00
#
_symmetry.space_group_name_H-M   'P 1'
#
loop_
_entity.id
_entity.type
_entity.pdbx_description
1 polymer ?
#
loop_
_entity_poly.entity_id
_entity_poly.type
_entity_poly.pdbx_seq_one_letter_code
_entity_poly.pdbx_strand_id
1 'polypeptide(L)'
;MRPVFLLFTRFVHGLGMGLSSTATGTIVAQVIPAARKGEGIGYYSMSSTLATAIGPFVGLLMSQYTNFSTIFLLCLVIGLISLVSALTVNVPEADNPSIVRGFSPSSFVEPKALPIALIIAVPLPGGSWTRAGQTL
;
A
#
# COMPACT_ATOMS: atom_id res chain seq x y z
N MET A 1 5.48 29.11 -0.53
CA MET A 1 5.24 27.82 0.18
C MET A 1 6.57 27.31 0.72
N ARG A 2 6.68 27.03 2.02
CA ARG A 2 7.96 26.56 2.61
C ARG A 2 8.21 25.10 2.21
N PRO A 3 9.42 24.72 1.74
CA PRO A 3 9.72 23.35 1.29
C PRO A 3 9.51 22.29 2.38
N VAL A 4 9.65 22.69 3.65
CA VAL A 4 9.41 21.85 4.83
C VAL A 4 7.96 21.31 4.89
N PHE A 5 6.97 22.09 4.46
CA PHE A 5 5.57 21.67 4.49
C PHE A 5 5.27 20.54 3.52
N LEU A 6 5.86 20.59 2.31
CA LEU A 6 5.72 19.53 1.31
C LEU A 6 6.43 18.24 1.73
N LEU A 7 7.60 18.36 2.37
CA LEU A 7 8.32 17.20 2.90
C LEU A 7 7.55 16.53 4.05
N PHE A 8 7.00 17.33 4.97
CA PHE A 8 6.20 16.81 6.08
C PHE A 8 4.95 16.08 5.59
N THR A 9 4.19 16.68 4.67
CA THR A 9 2.98 16.03 4.11
C THR A 9 3.31 14.74 3.37
N ARG A 10 4.43 14.68 2.65
CA ARG A 10 4.90 13.46 1.99
C ARG A 10 5.33 12.38 2.97
N PHE A 11 6.00 12.77 4.05
CA PHE A 11 6.38 11.86 5.12
C PHE A 11 5.15 11.21 5.77
N VAL A 12 4.15 12.02 6.16
CA VAL A 12 2.90 11.52 6.76
C VAL A 12 2.14 10.62 5.78
N HIS A 13 2.05 11.02 4.50
CA HIS A 13 1.39 10.20 3.49
C HIS A 13 2.12 8.87 3.26
N GLY A 14 3.45 8.88 3.19
CA GLY A 14 4.26 7.68 3.05
C GLY A 14 4.09 6.71 4.23
N LEU A 15 4.11 7.22 5.47
CA LEU A 15 3.84 6.42 6.66
C LEU A 15 2.43 5.80 6.62
N GLY A 16 1.41 6.60 6.30
CA GLY A 16 0.03 6.13 6.22
C GLY A 16 -0.16 5.05 5.15
N MET A 17 0.42 5.24 3.97
CA MET A 17 0.39 4.27 2.87
C MET A 17 1.07 2.94 3.26
N GLY A 18 2.23 3.01 3.92
CA GLY A 18 2.96 1.81 4.37
C GLY A 18 2.17 1.00 5.39
N LEU A 19 1.67 1.66 6.43
CA LEU A 19 0.85 1.02 7.47
C LEU A 19 -0.44 0.43 6.90
N SER A 20 -1.15 1.20 6.06
CA SER A 20 -2.41 0.77 5.45
C SER A 20 -2.22 -0.43 4.53
N SER A 21 -1.20 -0.43 3.66
CA SER A 21 -0.94 -1.54 2.74
C SER A 21 -0.64 -2.84 3.48
N THR A 22 0.15 -2.77 4.55
CA THR A 22 0.49 -3.94 5.38
C THR A 22 -0.75 -4.46 6.11
N ALA A 23 -1.48 -3.59 6.80
CA ALA A 23 -2.70 -3.96 7.52
C ALA A 23 -3.75 -4.58 6.58
N THR A 24 -3.97 -3.96 5.42
CA THR A 24 -4.92 -4.45 4.41
C THR A 24 -4.51 -5.83 3.88
N GLY A 25 -3.23 -6.03 3.56
CA GLY A 25 -2.71 -7.33 3.12
C GLY A 25 -2.92 -8.42 4.15
N THR A 26 -2.69 -8.12 5.44
CA THR A 26 -2.93 -9.05 6.55
C THR A 26 -4.43 -9.37 6.69
N ILE A 27 -5.30 -8.35 6.69
CA ILE A 27 -6.75 -8.54 6.81
C ILE A 27 -7.28 -9.42 5.68
N VAL A 28 -6.88 -9.14 4.43
CA VAL A 28 -7.26 -9.95 3.27
C VAL A 28 -6.84 -11.42 3.46
N ALA A 29 -5.62 -11.67 3.93
CA ALA A 29 -5.12 -13.03 4.17
C ALA A 29 -5.84 -13.76 5.33
N GLN A 30 -6.40 -13.03 6.30
CA GLN A 30 -7.15 -13.59 7.43
C GLN A 30 -8.62 -13.84 7.11
N VAL A 31 -9.25 -12.95 6.35
CA VAL A 31 -10.68 -13.06 5.97
C VAL A 31 -10.91 -14.19 4.95
N ILE A 32 -9.94 -14.46 4.07
CA ILE A 32 -10.10 -15.47 3.01
C ILE A 32 -9.81 -16.89 3.55
N PRO A 33 -10.74 -17.85 3.39
CA PRO A 33 -10.55 -19.23 3.84
C PRO A 33 -9.41 -19.93 3.09
N ALA A 34 -8.66 -20.78 3.81
CA ALA A 34 -7.44 -21.43 3.32
C ALA A 34 -7.61 -22.16 1.97
N ALA A 35 -8.75 -22.83 1.77
CA ALA A 35 -9.05 -23.57 0.54
C ALA A 35 -9.11 -22.70 -0.73
N ARG A 36 -9.33 -21.38 -0.61
CA ARG A 36 -9.48 -20.44 -1.74
C ARG A 36 -8.60 -19.19 -1.60
N LYS A 37 -7.54 -19.26 -0.79
CA LYS A 37 -6.61 -18.13 -0.58
C LYS A 37 -5.97 -17.66 -1.88
N GLY A 38 -5.60 -18.58 -2.78
CA GLY A 38 -5.03 -18.24 -4.08
C GLY A 38 -5.96 -17.39 -4.95
N GLU A 39 -7.25 -17.73 -5.00
CA GLU A 39 -8.26 -16.98 -5.77
C GLU A 39 -8.50 -15.59 -5.15
N GLY A 40 -8.70 -15.54 -3.83
CA GLY A 40 -8.99 -14.26 -3.15
C GLY A 40 -7.82 -13.28 -3.15
N ILE A 41 -6.58 -13.75 -2.92
CA ILE A 41 -5.37 -12.92 -3.05
C ILE A 41 -5.18 -12.49 -4.52
N GLY A 42 -5.51 -13.37 -5.47
CA GLY A 42 -5.54 -13.04 -6.90
C GLY A 42 -6.46 -11.85 -7.20
N TYR A 43 -7.70 -11.86 -6.70
CA TYR A 43 -8.63 -10.73 -6.85
C TYR A 43 -8.11 -9.44 -6.23
N TYR A 44 -7.50 -9.51 -5.04
CA TYR A 44 -6.89 -8.35 -4.40
C TYR A 44 -5.77 -7.75 -5.28
N SER A 45 -4.85 -8.58 -5.78
CA SER A 45 -3.75 -8.15 -6.64
C SER A 45 -4.23 -7.55 -7.98
N MET A 46 -5.22 -8.20 -8.62
CA MET A 46 -5.82 -7.68 -9.85
C MET A 46 -6.49 -6.33 -9.62
N SER A 47 -7.22 -6.15 -8.51
CA SER A 47 -7.85 -4.87 -8.19
C SER A 47 -6.81 -3.76 -7.99
N SER A 48 -5.69 -4.05 -7.33
CA SER A 48 -4.59 -3.10 -7.16
C SER A 48 -3.96 -2.73 -8.50
N THR A 49 -3.79 -3.70 -9.39
CA THR A 49 -3.22 -3.48 -10.73
C THR A 49 -4.15 -2.64 -11.60
N LEU A 50 -5.45 -2.90 -11.57
CA LEU A 50 -6.45 -2.09 -12.27
C LEU A 50 -6.48 -0.65 -11.72
N ALA A 51 -6.40 -0.49 -10.40
CA ALA A 51 -6.36 0.83 -9.78
C ALA A 51 -5.11 1.63 -10.23
N THR A 52 -3.93 1.02 -10.27
CA THR A 52 -2.71 1.69 -10.74
C THR A 52 -2.67 1.90 -12.24
N ALA A 53 -3.38 1.10 -13.04
CA ALA A 53 -3.53 1.32 -14.48
C ALA A 53 -4.52 2.45 -14.79
N ILE A 54 -5.68 2.46 -14.14
CA ILE A 54 -6.77 3.41 -14.39
C ILE A 54 -6.50 4.77 -13.71
N GLY A 55 -5.86 4.77 -12.55
CA GLY A 55 -5.60 5.97 -11.75
C GLY A 55 -4.90 7.10 -12.51
N PRO A 56 -3.75 6.85 -13.17
CA PRO A 56 -3.05 7.86 -13.97
C PRO A 56 -3.88 8.36 -15.14
N PHE A 57 -4.66 7.49 -15.78
CA PHE A 57 -5.51 7.86 -16.90
C PHE A 57 -6.63 8.83 -16.47
N VAL A 58 -7.34 8.51 -15.39
CA VAL A 58 -8.37 9.39 -14.81
C VAL A 58 -7.74 10.71 -14.32
N GLY A 59 -6.60 10.64 -13.64
CA GLY A 59 -5.89 11.82 -13.15
C GLY A 59 -5.42 12.74 -14.29
N LEU A 60 -4.91 12.17 -15.38
CA LEU A 60 -4.48 12.92 -16.56
C LEU A 60 -5.66 13.60 -17.26
N LEU A 61 -6.76 12.88 -17.48
CA LEU A 61 -7.98 13.45 -18.05
C LEU A 61 -8.49 14.63 -17.20
N MET A 62 -8.59 14.45 -15.88
CA MET A 62 -9.03 15.56 -15.02
C MET A 62 -8.04 16.71 -15.00
N SER A 63 -6.73 16.46 -15.10
CA SER A 63 -5.73 17.52 -15.19
C SER A 63 -5.85 18.37 -16.46
N GLN A 64 -6.46 17.85 -17.52
CA GLN A 64 -6.65 18.58 -18.79
C GLN A 64 -7.96 19.37 -18.83
N TYR A 65 -9.02 18.85 -18.21
CA TYR A 65 -10.37 19.44 -18.30
C TYR A 65 -10.83 20.14 -17.02
N THR A 66 -10.11 20.01 -15.89
CA THR A 66 -10.52 20.55 -14.59
C THR A 66 -9.35 21.18 -13.81
N ASN A 67 -9.68 21.85 -12.69
CA ASN A 67 -8.69 22.45 -11.80
C ASN A 67 -8.18 21.47 -10.75
N PHE A 68 -6.97 21.69 -10.24
CA PHE A 68 -6.38 20.87 -9.17
C PHE A 68 -7.27 20.73 -7.93
N SER A 69 -8.03 21.76 -7.56
CA SER A 69 -8.97 21.71 -6.43
C SER A 69 -10.02 20.60 -6.58
N THR A 70 -10.54 20.39 -7.80
CA THR A 70 -11.52 19.34 -8.09
C THR A 70 -10.91 17.95 -7.99
N ILE A 71 -9.66 17.80 -8.44
CA ILE A 71 -8.89 16.55 -8.32
C ILE A 71 -8.69 16.19 -6.85
N PHE A 72 -8.28 17.16 -6.02
CA PHE A 72 -8.14 16.95 -4.58
C PHE A 72 -9.47 16.60 -3.91
N LEU A 73 -10.57 17.24 -4.30
CA LEU A 73 -11.90 16.92 -3.79
C LEU A 73 -12.33 15.49 -4.15
N LEU A 74 -12.08 15.06 -5.39
CA LEU A 74 -12.35 13.69 -5.81
C LEU A 74 -11.55 12.68 -4.98
N CYS A 75 -10.25 12.90 -4.81
CA CYS A 75 -9.41 12.05 -3.97
C CYS A 75 -9.92 12.00 -2.52
N LEU A 76 -10.38 13.13 -1.97
CA LEU A 76 -10.96 13.20 -0.64
C LEU A 76 -12.24 12.35 -0.54
N VAL A 77 -13.15 12.47 -1.49
CA VAL A 77 -14.40 11.68 -1.52
C VAL A 77 -14.11 10.19 -1.62
N ILE A 78 -13.20 9.78 -2.52
CA ILE A 78 -12.80 8.38 -2.66
C ILE A 78 -12.15 7.88 -1.35
N GLY A 79 -11.30 8.70 -0.73
CA GLY A 79 -10.69 8.40 0.56
C GLY A 79 -11.72 8.21 1.68
N LEU A 80 -12.75 9.06 1.73
CA LEU A 80 -13.85 8.93 2.70
C LEU A 80 -14.66 7.66 2.48
N ILE A 81 -14.98 7.31 1.23
CA ILE A 81 -15.67 6.05 0.90
C ILE A 81 -14.83 4.84 1.34
N SER A 82 -13.52 4.88 1.07
CA SER A 82 -12.59 3.85 1.52
C SER A 82 -12.55 3.73 3.04
N LEU A 83 -12.56 4.86 3.76
CA LEU A 83 -12.54 4.88 5.21
C LEU A 83 -13.84 4.29 5.79
N VAL A 84 -15.00 4.69 5.26
CA VAL A 84 -16.29 4.14 5.67
C VAL A 84 -16.34 2.63 5.41
N SER A 85 -15.86 2.20 4.24
CA SER A 85 -15.79 0.76 3.91
C SER A 85 -14.87 0.00 4.85
N ALA A 86 -13.74 0.59 5.24
CA ALA A 86 -12.83 -0.04 6.19
C ALA A 86 -13.46 -0.21 7.59
N LEU A 87 -14.32 0.72 8.01
CA LEU A 87 -15.02 0.64 9.31
C LEU A 87 -16.12 -0.43 9.33
N THR A 88 -16.67 -0.83 8.18
CA THR A 88 -17.71 -1.86 8.10
C THR A 88 -17.16 -3.27 7.93
N VAL A 89 -15.87 -3.43 7.60
CA VAL A 89 -15.22 -4.74 7.46
C VAL A 89 -15.10 -5.39 8.84
N ASN A 90 -15.78 -6.53 9.02
CA ASN A 90 -15.61 -7.39 10.18
C ASN A 90 -14.40 -8.32 9.94
N VAL A 91 -13.32 -8.07 10.68
CA VAL A 91 -12.12 -8.90 10.62
C VAL A 91 -12.27 -10.02 11.65
N PRO A 92 -12.18 -11.30 11.27
CA PRO A 92 -12.15 -12.40 12.22
C PRO A 92 -11.03 -12.16 13.23
N GLU A 93 -11.38 -12.16 14.52
CA GLU A 93 -10.36 -12.04 15.56
C GLU A 93 -9.33 -13.14 15.38
N ALA A 94 -8.05 -12.76 15.38
CA ALA A 94 -6.97 -13.71 15.31
C ALA A 94 -7.10 -14.65 16.53
N ASP A 95 -7.20 -15.95 16.29
CA ASP A 95 -7.39 -17.03 17.29
C ASP A 95 -6.28 -17.13 18.35
N ASN A 96 -5.34 -16.18 18.37
CA ASN A 96 -4.31 -16.08 19.38
C ASN A 96 -3.85 -14.62 19.53
N PRO A 97 -4.35 -13.87 20.52
CA PRO A 97 -3.78 -12.59 20.89
C PRO A 97 -2.53 -12.90 21.71
N SER A 98 -1.46 -13.38 21.08
CA SER A 98 -0.11 -13.21 21.63
C SER A 98 0.22 -11.72 21.51
N ILE A 99 -0.47 -10.93 22.34
CA ILE A 99 -0.18 -9.53 22.57
C ILE A 99 1.28 -9.48 22.96
N VAL A 100 2.10 -8.97 22.04
CA VAL A 100 3.44 -8.51 22.33
C VAL A 100 3.28 -7.43 23.38
N ARG A 101 3.33 -7.82 24.66
CA ARG A 101 3.26 -6.93 25.81
C ARG A 101 4.54 -6.10 25.83
N GLY A 102 4.51 -4.99 25.10
CA GLY A 102 5.53 -3.96 25.14
C GLY A 102 6.01 -3.51 23.77
N PHE A 103 6.13 -2.20 23.59
CA PHE A 103 6.91 -1.57 22.53
C PHE A 103 8.40 -1.93 22.72
N SER A 104 8.79 -3.16 22.38
CA SER A 104 10.20 -3.53 22.32
C SER A 104 10.72 -3.20 20.91
N PRO A 105 11.60 -2.19 20.74
CA PRO A 105 12.18 -1.88 19.44
C PRO A 105 12.98 -3.06 18.85
N SER A 106 13.39 -4.02 19.68
CA SER A 106 14.06 -5.27 19.26
C SER A 106 13.13 -6.28 18.57
N SER A 107 11.81 -6.15 18.70
CA SER A 107 10.83 -7.02 18.02
C SER A 107 10.41 -6.46 16.65
N PHE A 108 10.58 -5.16 16.43
CA PHE A 108 10.27 -4.49 15.16
C PHE A 108 11.43 -4.59 14.17
N VAL A 109 12.66 -4.62 14.69
CA VAL A 109 13.88 -4.78 13.89
C VAL A 109 14.25 -6.25 13.88
N GLU A 110 13.74 -6.98 12.89
CA GLU A 110 14.18 -8.35 12.66
C GLU A 110 15.50 -8.34 11.86
N PRO A 111 16.64 -8.77 12.45
CA PRO A 111 17.96 -8.65 11.81
C PRO A 111 18.06 -9.41 10.48
N LYS A 112 17.17 -10.39 10.27
CA LYS A 112 17.06 -11.17 9.03
C LYS A 112 16.37 -10.40 7.88
N ALA A 113 15.62 -9.36 8.19
CA ALA A 113 14.98 -8.50 7.19
C ALA A 113 15.92 -7.36 6.71
N LEU A 114 16.97 -7.02 7.47
CA LEU A 114 17.95 -6.00 7.10
C LEU A 114 18.63 -6.22 5.73
N PRO A 115 19.07 -7.44 5.35
CA PRO A 115 19.66 -7.68 4.04
C PRO A 115 18.68 -7.43 2.90
N ILE A 116 17.42 -7.83 3.05
CA ILE A 116 16.36 -7.60 2.06
C ILE A 116 16.04 -6.11 1.97
N ALA A 117 15.93 -5.42 3.10
CA ALA A 117 15.72 -3.98 3.15
C ALA A 117 16.88 -3.21 2.50
N LEU A 118 18.13 -3.64 2.71
CA LEU A 118 19.30 -3.07 2.04
C LEU A 118 19.26 -3.29 0.52
N ILE A 119 18.87 -4.48 0.06
CA ILE A 119 18.74 -4.76 -1.39
C ILE A 119 17.67 -3.87 -2.04
N ILE A 120 16.54 -3.63 -1.35
CA ILE A 120 15.47 -2.74 -1.86
C ILE A 120 15.88 -1.27 -1.76
N ALA A 121 16.59 -0.88 -0.70
CA ALA A 121 16.98 0.50 -0.44
C ALA A 121 18.16 0.96 -1.31
N VAL A 122 19.04 0.05 -1.71
CA VAL A 122 20.10 0.35 -2.69
C VAL A 122 19.44 0.39 -4.07
N PRO A 123 19.35 1.57 -4.71
CA PRO A 123 18.92 1.63 -6.09
C PRO A 123 20.00 0.91 -6.90
N LEU A 124 19.68 -0.29 -7.40
CA LEU A 124 20.59 -1.01 -8.28
C LEU A 124 20.93 -0.07 -9.46
N PRO A 125 22.22 0.18 -9.73
CA PRO A 125 22.61 1.11 -10.77
C PRO A 125 22.10 0.61 -12.12
N GLY A 126 21.19 1.39 -12.70
CA GLY A 126 20.77 1.42 -14.10
C GLY A 126 20.79 0.12 -14.92
N GLY A 127 19.61 -0.44 -15.19
CA GLY A 127 19.36 -1.14 -16.46
C GLY A 127 19.60 -2.65 -16.52
N SER A 128 19.73 -3.37 -15.40
CA SER A 128 19.84 -4.85 -15.42
C SER A 128 18.49 -5.58 -15.53
N TRP A 129 17.38 -4.96 -15.09
CA TRP A 129 16.04 -5.57 -15.10
C TRP A 129 15.43 -5.72 -16.50
N THR A 130 15.84 -4.92 -17.48
CA THR A 130 15.33 -5.00 -18.86
C THR A 130 15.84 -6.22 -19.63
N ARG A 131 16.93 -6.86 -19.17
CA ARG A 131 17.53 -8.03 -19.87
C ARG A 131 17.02 -9.39 -19.37
N ALA A 132 16.51 -9.48 -18.15
CA ALA A 132 16.08 -10.76 -17.58
C ALA A 132 14.71 -11.24 -18.11
N GLY A 133 13.86 -10.34 -18.61
CA GLY A 133 12.54 -10.67 -19.17
C GLY A 133 12.53 -11.03 -20.66
N GLN A 134 13.69 -11.01 -21.34
CA GLN A 134 13.80 -11.29 -22.79
C GLN A 134 14.42 -12.66 -23.12
N THR A 135 14.71 -13.50 -22.12
CA THR A 135 15.30 -14.84 -22.31
C THR A 135 14.40 -15.99 -21.87
N LEU A 136 13.08 -15.78 -21.84
CA LEU A 136 12.08 -16.84 -21.73
C LEU A 136 11.09 -16.73 -22.88
#